data_AF-A0ABD7S2D9-F1
#
_entry.id   AF-A0ABD7S2D9-F1
#
_cell.length_a   1.000
_cell.length_b   1.000
_cell.length_c   1.000
_cell.angle_alpha   90.00
_cell.angle_beta   90.00
_cell.angle_gamma   90.00
#
_symmetry.space_group_name_H-M   'P 1'
#
loop_
_entity.id
_entity.type
_entity.pdbx_description
1 polymer ?
#
loop_
_entity_poly.entity_id
_entity_poly.type
_entity_poly.pdbx_seq_one_letter_code
_entity_poly.pdbx_strand_id
1 'polypeptide(L)'
;MSLTSQQYAALADDVYKEPRETGLDSRPANIGGITYKRLEYVDSPSGYQGIIYQRIDTNEIIVAHRGTETERELKQDGVYTDGGMVAARHNR
;
A
#
# COMPACT_ATOMS: atom_id res chain seq x y z
N MET A 1 -15.21 21.09 1.44
CA MET A 1 -15.13 20.66 0.03
C MET A 1 -14.77 19.19 0.01
N SER A 2 -15.33 18.39 -0.89
CA SER A 2 -14.98 16.97 -1.02
C SER A 2 -13.98 16.77 -2.16
N LEU A 3 -13.01 15.87 -1.99
CA LEU A 3 -12.17 15.42 -3.10
C LEU A 3 -13.06 14.78 -4.18
N THR A 4 -12.60 14.83 -5.43
CA THR A 4 -13.27 14.08 -6.52
C THR A 4 -13.03 12.58 -6.35
N SER A 5 -13.90 11.75 -6.92
CA SER A 5 -13.71 10.28 -6.93
C SER A 5 -12.35 9.89 -7.52
N GLN A 6 -11.87 10.61 -8.55
CA GLN A 6 -10.57 10.35 -9.15
C GLN A 6 -9.40 10.67 -8.20
N GLN A 7 -9.53 11.70 -7.36
CA GLN A 7 -8.53 12.04 -6.34
C GLN A 7 -8.52 11.03 -5.20
N TYR A 8 -9.68 10.53 -4.78
CA TYR A 8 -9.74 9.40 -3.85
C TYR A 8 -9.08 8.15 -4.44
N ALA A 9 -9.34 7.84 -5.72
CA ALA A 9 -8.71 6.71 -6.40
C ALA A 9 -7.18 6.87 -6.50
N ALA A 10 -6.68 8.09 -6.74
CA ALA A 10 -5.24 8.35 -6.78
C ALA A 10 -4.56 8.13 -5.41
N LEU A 11 -5.22 8.52 -4.30
CA LEU A 11 -4.72 8.22 -2.96
C LEU A 11 -4.77 6.73 -2.65
N ALA A 12 -5.84 6.03 -3.07
CA ALA A 12 -5.96 4.59 -2.90
C ALA A 12 -4.85 3.82 -3.67
N ASP A 13 -4.47 4.28 -4.87
CA ASP A 13 -3.34 3.73 -5.63
C ASP A 13 -1.98 4.03 -4.97
N ASP A 14 -1.79 5.23 -4.42
CA ASP A 14 -0.53 5.63 -3.78
C ASP A 14 -0.17 4.74 -2.59
N VAL A 15 -1.14 4.26 -1.81
CA VAL A 15 -0.92 3.37 -0.64
C VAL A 15 -0.21 2.07 -1.01
N TYR A 16 -0.36 1.57 -2.25
CA TYR A 16 0.31 0.35 -2.70
C TYR A 16 1.84 0.50 -2.81
N LYS A 17 2.34 1.74 -2.80
CA LYS A 17 3.76 2.05 -2.97
C LYS A 17 4.33 2.47 -1.62
N GLU A 18 5.14 1.61 -1.03
CA GLU A 18 5.84 1.94 0.22
C GLU A 18 6.61 3.26 0.05
N PRO A 19 6.31 4.28 0.89
CA PRO A 19 6.94 5.57 0.75
C PRO A 19 8.39 5.52 1.24
N ARG A 20 9.27 6.25 0.54
CA ARG A 20 10.69 6.36 0.93
C ARG A 20 10.88 7.10 2.26
N GLU A 21 9.93 7.95 2.62
CA GLU A 21 9.97 8.78 3.82
C GLU A 21 8.55 9.08 4.30
N THR A 22 8.40 9.23 5.61
CA THR A 22 7.17 9.66 6.28
C THR A 22 7.50 10.68 7.38
N GLY A 23 6.48 11.38 7.88
CA GLY A 23 6.58 12.32 8.99
C GLY A 23 6.24 13.76 8.59
N LEU A 24 6.29 14.65 9.58
CA LEU A 24 6.00 16.08 9.41
C LEU A 24 6.97 16.77 8.43
N ASP A 25 8.22 16.29 8.37
CA ASP A 25 9.27 16.80 7.49
C ASP A 25 9.39 16.02 6.17
N SER A 26 8.46 15.09 5.91
CA SER A 26 8.44 14.35 4.65
C SER A 26 8.31 15.30 3.46
N ARG A 27 9.04 14.97 2.38
CA ARG A 27 8.90 15.71 1.13
C ARG A 27 7.46 15.64 0.60
N PRO A 28 6.89 16.79 0.19
CA PRO A 28 5.60 16.82 -0.47
C PRO A 28 5.57 15.97 -1.74
N ALA A 29 4.45 15.29 -1.96
CA ALA A 29 4.17 14.54 -3.18
C ALA A 29 2.87 15.05 -3.82
N ASN A 30 2.87 15.16 -5.15
CA ASN A 30 1.65 15.45 -5.91
C ASN A 30 0.93 14.12 -6.23
N ILE A 31 -0.30 13.99 -5.76
CA ILE A 31 -1.14 12.81 -5.93
C ILE A 31 -2.50 13.29 -6.46
N GLY A 32 -2.87 12.87 -7.67
CA GLY A 32 -4.14 13.31 -8.28
C GLY A 32 -4.28 14.82 -8.45
N GLY A 33 -3.17 15.54 -8.64
CA GLY A 33 -3.14 17.00 -8.81
C GLY A 33 -3.16 17.79 -7.50
N ILE A 34 -3.19 17.14 -6.34
CA ILE A 34 -3.13 17.79 -5.02
C ILE A 34 -1.81 17.42 -4.34
N THR A 35 -1.25 18.38 -3.59
CA THR A 35 0.01 18.18 -2.87
C THR A 35 -0.25 17.72 -1.43
N TYR A 36 0.39 16.61 -1.05
CA TYR A 36 0.28 15.98 0.26
C TYR A 36 1.65 15.74 0.89
N LYS A 37 1.69 15.73 2.23
CA LYS A 37 2.74 15.08 3.01
C LYS A 37 2.28 13.69 3.44
N ARG A 38 3.18 12.71 3.45
CA ARG A 38 2.92 11.37 3.99
C ARG A 38 3.37 11.37 5.44
N LEU A 39 2.43 11.39 6.37
CA LEU A 39 2.74 11.53 7.79
C LEU A 39 3.17 10.21 8.41
N GLU A 40 2.49 9.12 8.10
CA GLU A 40 2.77 7.81 8.67
C GLU A 40 2.30 6.72 7.74
N TYR A 41 3.09 5.65 7.61
CA TYR A 41 2.78 4.47 6.81
C TYR A 41 2.89 3.24 7.69
N VAL A 42 1.98 2.29 7.52
CA VAL A 42 1.97 1.02 8.24
C VAL A 42 1.84 -0.13 7.24
N ASP A 43 2.71 -1.14 7.41
CA ASP A 43 2.63 -2.45 6.77
C ASP A 43 2.70 -3.49 7.88
N SER A 44 1.60 -4.22 8.10
CA SER A 44 1.51 -5.20 9.18
C SER A 44 1.61 -6.64 8.67
N PRO A 45 2.06 -7.58 9.53
CA PRO A 45 2.06 -9.01 9.18
C PRO A 45 0.67 -9.59 8.87
N SER A 46 -0.42 -8.94 9.29
CA SER A 46 -1.78 -9.38 8.97
C SER A 46 -2.19 -9.09 7.52
N GLY A 47 -1.29 -8.49 6.73
CA GLY A 47 -1.57 -8.04 5.36
C GLY A 47 -2.29 -6.69 5.29
N TYR A 48 -2.51 -6.02 6.43
CA TYR A 48 -3.08 -4.68 6.46
C TYR A 48 -2.00 -3.65 6.12
N GLN A 49 -2.36 -2.72 5.25
CA GLN A 49 -1.53 -1.59 4.90
C GLN A 49 -2.34 -0.31 4.97
N GLY A 50 -1.69 0.79 5.34
CA GLY A 50 -2.36 2.07 5.42
C GLY A 50 -1.39 3.23 5.53
N ILE A 51 -1.92 4.42 5.26
CA ILE A 51 -1.12 5.63 5.26
C ILE A 51 -1.97 6.84 5.65
N ILE A 52 -1.33 7.76 6.37
CA ILE A 52 -1.91 9.04 6.77
C ILE A 52 -1.29 10.11 5.89
N TYR A 53 -2.13 10.88 5.20
CA TYR A 53 -1.74 12.04 4.42
C TYR A 53 -2.18 13.32 5.13
N GLN A 54 -1.36 14.36 5.01
CA GLN A 54 -1.78 15.74 5.25
C GLN A 54 -1.81 16.49 3.93
N ARG A 55 -2.96 17.03 3.59
CA ARG A 55 -3.13 17.90 2.45
C ARG A 55 -2.56 19.29 2.76
N ILE A 56 -1.67 19.82 1.92
CA ILE A 56 -0.88 21.01 2.28
C ILE A 56 -1.69 22.32 2.24
N ASP A 57 -2.58 22.48 1.27
CA ASP A 57 -3.38 23.71 1.10
C ASP A 57 -4.49 23.86 2.15
N THR A 58 -5.03 22.75 2.66
CA THR A 58 -6.15 22.76 3.62
C THR A 58 -5.79 22.24 5.03
N ASN A 59 -4.62 21.62 5.20
CA ASN A 59 -4.24 20.89 6.41
C ASN A 59 -5.18 19.70 6.76
N GLU A 60 -6.02 19.27 5.83
CA GLU A 60 -6.88 18.09 6.03
C GLU A 60 -6.04 16.83 6.20
N ILE A 61 -6.42 16.01 7.17
CA ILE A 61 -5.84 14.68 7.37
C ILE A 61 -6.71 13.65 6.67
N ILE A 62 -6.08 12.81 5.85
CA ILE A 62 -6.75 11.75 5.12
C ILE A 62 -6.08 10.44 5.49
N VAL A 63 -6.88 9.45 5.87
CA VAL A 63 -6.40 8.09 6.14
C VAL A 63 -6.86 7.19 5.01
N ALA A 64 -5.90 6.56 4.34
CA ALA A 64 -6.17 5.58 3.30
C ALA A 64 -5.80 4.19 3.82
N HIS A 65 -6.75 3.26 3.66
CA HIS A 65 -6.65 1.89 4.15
C HIS A 65 -6.60 0.93 2.98
N ARG A 66 -5.86 -0.17 3.15
CA ARG A 66 -5.74 -1.25 2.19
C ARG A 66 -5.74 -2.61 2.92
N GLY A 67 -6.46 -3.57 2.35
CA GLY A 67 -6.42 -4.97 2.76
C GLY A 67 -5.38 -5.80 1.97
N THR A 68 -5.26 -7.07 2.34
CA THR A 68 -4.32 -8.02 1.74
C THR A 68 -4.51 -8.12 0.22
N GLU A 69 -3.44 -7.93 -0.56
CA GLU A 69 -3.43 -8.46 -1.94
C GLU A 69 -3.07 -9.94 -1.88
N THR A 70 -3.89 -10.76 -2.52
CA THR A 70 -3.66 -12.19 -2.77
C THR A 70 -2.30 -12.47 -3.43
N GLU A 71 -1.64 -11.47 -4.05
CA GLU A 71 -0.31 -11.61 -4.66
C GLU A 71 0.83 -11.84 -3.65
N ARG A 72 0.73 -11.32 -2.42
CA ARG A 72 1.74 -11.56 -1.37
C ARG A 72 1.66 -13.00 -0.87
N GLU A 73 0.45 -13.54 -0.75
CA GLU A 73 0.22 -14.95 -0.45
C GLU A 73 0.57 -15.86 -1.62
N LEU A 74 0.22 -15.53 -2.87
CA LEU A 74 0.62 -16.31 -4.06
C LEU A 74 2.14 -16.42 -4.24
N LYS A 75 2.93 -15.40 -3.86
CA LYS A 75 4.40 -15.49 -3.88
C LYS A 75 4.96 -16.34 -2.75
N GLN A 76 4.33 -16.35 -1.58
CA GLN A 76 4.72 -17.25 -0.49
C GLN A 76 4.26 -18.68 -0.79
N ASP A 77 2.99 -18.90 -1.11
CA ASP A 77 2.41 -20.21 -1.43
C ASP A 77 2.95 -20.80 -2.74
N GLY A 78 3.23 -20.01 -3.77
CA GLY A 78 3.80 -20.51 -5.02
C GLY A 78 5.22 -21.05 -4.87
N VAL A 79 6.01 -20.48 -3.96
CA VAL A 79 7.37 -20.98 -3.64
C VAL A 79 7.30 -22.21 -2.71
N TYR A 80 6.35 -22.25 -1.78
CA TYR A 80 6.20 -23.40 -0.85
C TYR A 80 5.44 -24.60 -1.46
N THR A 81 4.57 -24.40 -2.44
CA THR A 81 3.66 -25.46 -2.94
C THR A 81 4.22 -26.22 -4.16
N ASP A 82 4.92 -25.57 -5.09
CA ASP A 82 5.34 -26.25 -6.33
C ASP A 82 6.69 -27.00 -6.25
N GLY A 83 7.54 -26.70 -5.26
CA GLY A 83 8.78 -27.47 -5.03
C GLY A 83 8.51 -28.88 -4.47
N GLY A 84 7.47 -29.02 -3.63
CA GLY A 84 7.11 -30.30 -3.00
C GLY A 84 6.47 -31.30 -3.96
N MET A 85 5.70 -30.82 -4.93
CA MET A 85 4.98 -31.68 -5.90
C MET A 85 5.84 -32.15 -7.09
N VAL A 86 7.05 -31.62 -7.25
CA VAL A 86 8.01 -32.07 -8.26
C VAL A 86 8.98 -33.12 -7.70
N ALA A 87 9.35 -33.08 -6.42
CA ALA A 87 10.27 -34.04 -5.82
C ALA A 87 9.63 -35.37 -5.36
N ALA A 88 8.30 -35.41 -5.15
CA ALA A 88 7.61 -36.57 -4.58
C ALA A 88 7.08 -37.59 -5.62
N ARG A 89 7.50 -37.53 -6.88
CA ARG A 89 7.15 -38.54 -7.89
C ARG A 89 8.17 -39.68 -7.87
N HIS A 90 8.16 -40.46 -6.80
CA HIS A 90 8.82 -41.76 -6.76
C HIS A 90 7.72 -42.82 -6.93
N ASN A 91 7.43 -43.19 -8.19
CA ASN A 91 6.79 -44.48 -8.44
C ASN A 91 7.89 -45.53 -8.44
N ARG A 92 7.83 -46.45 -7.48
CA ARG A 92 8.62 -47.67 -7.45
C ARG A 92 7.79 -48.82 -8.01
#